data_AF-A0A916I5D4-F1
#
_entry.id   AF-A0A916I5D4-F1
#
_cell.length_a   1.000
_cell.length_b   1.000
_cell.length_c   1.000
_cell.angle_alpha   90.00
_cell.angle_beta   90.00
_cell.angle_gamma   90.00
#
_symmetry.space_group_name_H-M   'P 1'
#
loop_
_entity.id
_entity.type
_entity.pdbx_description
1 polymer ?
#
loop_
_entity_poly.entity_id
_entity_poly.type
_entity_poly.pdbx_seq_one_letter_code
_entity_poly.pdbx_strand_id
1 'polypeptide(L)'
;MSKTAAAKKQMTTKASDTRERRDEQQAGIALDGNTRGKFVLFAIPVDERVDDGPVMRGLIETEQGRVNVAGWKRVARDSGNDYLSLKVGNTKPRDADSPKDAPDEWLIGPFYGRLFKEVNVRRGVKTARYFGFVEHAEKVGEDEESHKGVYKTHWQLQIKAAPTVSNDGRTAYIGGTASPAGVRAATADNALPF
;
A
#
# COMPACT_ATOMS: atom_id res chain seq x y z
N MET A 1 -0.85 18.14 71.48
CA MET A 1 0.20 17.75 70.51
C MET A 1 -0.31 16.57 69.68
N SER A 2 0.14 16.46 68.42
CA SER A 2 -0.17 15.43 67.39
C SER A 2 -1.51 15.65 66.65
N LYS A 3 -1.57 16.29 65.47
CA LYS A 3 -1.14 15.92 64.08
C LYS A 3 -1.70 14.59 63.55
N THR A 4 -2.32 14.68 62.35
CA THR A 4 -2.41 13.72 61.20
C THR A 4 -3.88 13.53 60.74
N ALA A 5 -4.34 14.18 59.66
CA ALA A 5 -4.49 13.69 58.25
C ALA A 5 -5.43 12.47 58.10
N ALA A 6 -6.30 12.27 57.09
CA ALA A 6 -6.48 12.79 55.73
C ALA A 6 -7.94 12.43 55.27
N ALA A 7 -8.62 13.30 54.51
CA ALA A 7 -8.87 13.20 53.06
C ALA A 7 -10.21 12.58 52.62
N LYS A 8 -11.05 13.49 52.08
CA LYS A 8 -12.08 13.32 51.04
C LYS A 8 -11.87 12.11 50.12
N LYS A 9 -12.86 11.21 50.04
CA LYS A 9 -13.09 10.38 48.84
C LYS A 9 -13.87 11.20 47.82
N GLN A 10 -13.14 11.81 46.89
CA GLN A 10 -13.70 12.37 45.66
C GLN A 10 -14.07 11.25 44.68
N MET A 11 -15.20 11.46 44.02
CA MET A 11 -15.52 10.97 42.68
C MET A 11 -14.28 10.92 41.79
N THR A 12 -14.09 9.82 41.05
CA THR A 12 -13.98 9.75 39.59
C THR A 12 -13.32 8.43 39.18
N THR A 13 -14.11 7.45 38.75
CA THR A 13 -13.63 6.34 37.92
C THR A 13 -14.59 6.16 36.75
N LYS A 14 -14.51 7.12 35.82
CA LYS A 14 -14.95 6.98 34.42
C LYS A 14 -13.87 7.63 33.55
N ALA A 15 -12.71 6.98 33.47
CA ALA A 15 -11.63 7.40 32.57
C ALA A 15 -10.74 6.25 32.07
N SER A 16 -11.02 5.00 32.49
CA SER A 16 -10.21 3.83 32.12
C SER A 16 -10.84 2.94 31.06
N ASP A 17 -12.11 3.11 30.71
CA ASP A 17 -12.85 2.19 29.80
C ASP A 17 -12.91 2.69 28.33
N THR A 18 -12.19 3.78 28.01
CA THR A 18 -12.24 4.41 26.66
C THR A 18 -10.92 4.30 25.89
N ARG A 19 -9.82 3.89 26.55
CA ARG A 19 -8.52 3.66 25.88
C ARG A 19 -8.36 2.23 25.36
N GLU A 20 -8.85 1.23 26.09
CA GLU A 20 -8.70 -0.18 25.70
C GLU A 20 -9.60 -0.61 24.52
N ARG A 21 -10.60 0.19 24.13
CA ARG A 21 -11.43 -0.07 22.93
C ARG A 21 -10.92 0.58 21.64
N ARG A 22 -9.82 1.33 21.66
CA ARG A 22 -9.18 1.83 20.43
C ARG A 22 -8.13 0.89 19.87
N ASP A 23 -7.74 -0.12 20.65
CA ASP A 23 -6.80 -1.16 20.25
C ASP A 23 -7.51 -2.40 19.68
N GLU A 24 -8.84 -2.35 19.51
CA GLU A 24 -9.56 -3.10 18.46
C GLU A 24 -9.17 -2.48 17.11
N GLN A 25 -7.88 -2.66 16.80
CA GLN A 25 -7.30 -2.98 15.52
C GLN A 25 -8.40 -3.09 14.47
N GLN A 26 -8.65 -1.97 13.79
CA GLN A 26 -9.36 -1.91 12.53
C GLN A 26 -8.80 -3.06 11.70
N ALA A 27 -9.50 -4.21 11.68
CA ALA A 27 -9.02 -5.42 11.05
C ALA A 27 -8.91 -5.09 9.58
N GLY A 28 -7.71 -4.66 9.18
CA GLY A 28 -7.50 -4.11 7.87
C GLY A 28 -7.80 -5.18 6.85
N ILE A 29 -8.36 -4.79 5.71
CA ILE A 29 -8.61 -5.73 4.62
C ILE A 29 -7.30 -6.48 4.37
N ALA A 30 -7.34 -7.79 4.55
CA ALA A 30 -6.16 -8.64 4.44
C ALA A 30 -5.98 -8.99 2.97
N LEU A 31 -4.84 -8.63 2.40
CA LEU A 31 -4.42 -9.14 1.10
C LEU A 31 -3.64 -10.43 1.34
N ASP A 32 -4.24 -11.55 0.98
CA ASP A 32 -3.64 -12.88 1.12
C ASP A 32 -3.44 -13.56 -0.23
N GLY A 33 -2.77 -14.72 -0.22
CA GLY A 33 -2.55 -15.55 -1.40
C GLY A 33 -3.83 -16.07 -2.07
N ASN A 34 -5.02 -15.82 -1.53
CA ASN A 34 -6.30 -16.21 -2.10
C ASN A 34 -7.09 -15.01 -2.66
N THR A 35 -6.64 -13.78 -2.38
CA THR A 35 -7.38 -12.57 -2.68
C THR A 35 -7.50 -12.35 -4.19
N ARG A 36 -8.74 -12.11 -4.62
CA ARG A 36 -9.10 -11.71 -5.98
C ARG A 36 -9.76 -10.34 -5.93
N GLY A 37 -9.48 -9.51 -6.93
CA GLY A 37 -10.06 -8.19 -6.97
C GLY A 37 -9.86 -7.45 -8.28
N LYS A 38 -10.57 -6.33 -8.41
CA LYS A 38 -10.36 -5.36 -9.49
C LYS A 38 -9.30 -4.37 -9.08
N PHE A 39 -8.36 -4.11 -9.97
CA PHE A 39 -7.26 -3.17 -9.75
C PHE A 39 -7.47 -1.92 -10.59
N VAL A 40 -7.28 -0.74 -9.99
CA VAL A 40 -7.33 0.54 -10.70
C VAL A 40 -6.29 1.51 -10.17
N LEU A 41 -5.64 2.26 -11.06
CA LEU A 41 -4.77 3.39 -10.74
C LEU A 41 -5.07 4.58 -11.67
N PHE A 42 -5.27 5.74 -11.05
CA PHE A 42 -5.46 7.03 -11.70
C PHE A 42 -4.19 7.87 -11.57
N ALA A 43 -3.84 8.59 -12.64
CA ALA A 43 -2.75 9.57 -12.56
C ALA A 43 -3.17 10.73 -11.65
N ILE A 44 -2.26 11.16 -10.77
CA ILE A 44 -2.45 12.38 -9.99
C ILE A 44 -2.10 13.57 -10.91
N PRO A 45 -2.99 14.59 -11.03
CA PRO A 45 -2.70 15.82 -11.77
C PRO A 45 -1.39 16.46 -11.32
N VAL A 46 -0.63 17.07 -12.23
CA VAL A 46 0.74 17.55 -11.94
C VAL A 46 0.73 18.64 -10.86
N ASP A 47 -0.30 19.48 -10.84
CA ASP A 47 -0.56 20.53 -9.85
C ASP A 47 -0.99 20.01 -8.48
N GLU A 48 -1.49 18.76 -8.40
CA GLU A 48 -1.80 18.06 -7.14
C GLU A 48 -0.62 17.24 -6.62
N ARG A 49 0.49 17.11 -7.37
CA ARG A 49 1.64 16.31 -6.94
C ARG A 49 2.46 17.07 -5.91
N VAL A 50 2.87 16.33 -4.89
CA VAL A 50 3.90 16.75 -3.94
C VAL A 50 5.26 16.18 -4.37
N ASP A 51 6.33 16.88 -4.02
CA ASP A 51 7.70 16.43 -4.27
C ASP A 51 7.93 15.05 -3.62
N ASP A 52 8.58 14.16 -4.36
CA ASP A 52 8.79 12.74 -4.00
C ASP A 52 7.50 11.93 -3.69
N GLY A 53 6.34 12.50 -4.02
CA GLY A 53 5.03 11.88 -3.81
C GLY A 53 4.66 10.82 -4.84
N PRO A 54 3.55 10.10 -4.61
CA PRO A 54 3.01 9.19 -5.60
C PRO A 54 2.59 9.96 -6.86
N VAL A 55 2.78 9.33 -8.01
CA VAL A 55 2.32 9.85 -9.31
C VAL A 55 0.97 9.25 -9.71
N MET A 56 0.56 8.18 -9.04
CA MET A 56 -0.73 7.52 -9.24
C MET A 56 -1.36 7.12 -7.91
N ARG A 57 -2.70 7.16 -7.85
CA ARG A 57 -3.51 6.69 -6.73
C ARG A 57 -4.66 5.83 -7.22
N GLY A 58 -5.10 4.88 -6.43
CA GLY A 58 -6.25 4.05 -6.78
C GLY A 58 -6.52 3.00 -5.71
N LEU A 59 -7.07 1.86 -6.13
CA LEU A 59 -7.53 0.84 -5.20
C LEU A 59 -7.51 -0.57 -5.78
N ILE A 60 -7.53 -1.55 -4.88
CA ILE A 60 -7.92 -2.92 -5.14
C ILE A 60 -9.30 -3.12 -4.51
N GLU A 61 -10.31 -3.41 -5.33
CA GLU A 61 -11.65 -3.78 -4.86
C GLU A 61 -11.73 -5.30 -4.76
N THR A 62 -11.83 -5.80 -3.52
CA THR A 62 -11.96 -7.22 -3.18
C THR A 62 -13.35 -7.50 -2.62
N GLU A 63 -13.66 -8.77 -2.35
CA GLU A 63 -14.91 -9.17 -1.67
C GLU A 63 -14.99 -8.62 -0.23
N GLN A 64 -13.85 -8.38 0.41
CA GLN A 64 -13.77 -7.85 1.78
C GLN A 64 -13.87 -6.32 1.83
N GLY A 65 -13.76 -5.64 0.69
CA GLY A 65 -13.82 -4.18 0.61
C GLY A 65 -12.75 -3.59 -0.31
N ARG A 66 -12.42 -2.31 -0.09
CA ARG A 66 -11.48 -1.55 -0.92
C ARG A 66 -10.18 -1.28 -0.17
N VAL A 67 -9.05 -1.64 -0.76
CA VAL A 67 -7.71 -1.33 -0.26
C VAL A 67 -7.08 -0.26 -1.13
N ASN A 68 -6.52 0.78 -0.53
CA ASN A 68 -5.94 1.88 -1.27
C ASN A 68 -4.54 1.52 -1.79
N VAL A 69 -4.22 2.04 -2.98
CA VAL A 69 -2.93 1.86 -3.65
C VAL A 69 -2.37 3.22 -4.01
N ALA A 70 -1.10 3.45 -3.68
CA ALA A 70 -0.32 4.58 -4.15
C ALA A 70 0.87 4.08 -4.97
N GLY A 71 1.19 4.77 -6.06
CA GLY A 71 2.23 4.37 -7.01
C GLY A 71 3.25 5.48 -7.25
N TRP A 72 4.53 5.20 -6.98
CA TRP A 72 5.66 6.08 -7.26
C TRP A 72 6.38 5.62 -8.52
N LYS A 73 6.75 6.57 -9.37
CA LYS A 73 7.61 6.26 -10.51
C LYS A 73 9.02 5.98 -10.01
N ARG A 74 9.56 4.81 -10.33
CA ARG A 74 10.94 4.40 -10.02
C ARG A 74 11.59 3.80 -11.26
N VAL A 75 12.92 3.77 -11.25
CA VAL A 75 13.74 3.14 -12.30
C VAL A 75 14.37 1.89 -11.71
N ALA A 76 14.24 0.76 -12.39
CA ALA A 76 14.87 -0.48 -11.97
C ALA A 76 16.39 -0.38 -12.19
N ARG A 77 17.18 -0.65 -11.14
CA ARG A 77 18.65 -0.51 -11.18
C ARG A 77 19.29 -1.33 -12.30
N ASP A 78 18.89 -2.58 -12.44
CA ASP A 78 19.55 -3.52 -13.36
C ASP A 78 19.19 -3.29 -14.83
N SER A 79 17.92 -2.94 -15.10
CA SER A 79 17.40 -2.83 -16.47
C SER A 79 17.27 -1.40 -16.96
N GLY A 80 17.35 -0.41 -16.09
CA GLY A 80 17.05 0.99 -16.40
C GLY A 80 15.58 1.26 -16.77
N ASN A 81 14.71 0.26 -16.66
CA ASN A 81 13.31 0.39 -17.04
C ASN A 81 12.47 1.05 -15.95
N ASP A 82 11.55 1.91 -16.38
CA ASP A 82 10.54 2.52 -15.51
C ASP A 82 9.57 1.45 -14.97
N TYR A 83 9.27 1.52 -13.67
CA TYR A 83 8.19 0.79 -13.02
C TYR A 83 7.47 1.67 -12.00
N LEU A 84 6.28 1.28 -11.59
CA LEU A 84 5.61 1.88 -10.43
C LEU A 84 5.91 1.05 -9.20
N SER A 85 6.57 1.65 -8.21
CA SER A 85 6.63 1.10 -6.85
C SER A 85 5.29 1.35 -6.18
N LEU A 86 4.65 0.31 -5.69
CA LEU A 86 3.33 0.36 -5.08
C LEU A 86 3.44 0.26 -3.56
N LYS A 87 2.69 1.10 -2.86
CA LYS A 87 2.33 0.91 -1.45
C LYS A 87 0.85 0.61 -1.39
N VAL A 88 0.48 -0.45 -0.66
CA VAL A 88 -0.89 -0.92 -0.57
C VAL A 88 -1.27 -1.03 0.89
N GLY A 89 -2.43 -0.48 1.25
CA GLY A 89 -2.87 -0.50 2.62
C GLY A 89 -4.14 0.29 2.86
N ASN A 90 -4.55 0.34 4.12
CA ASN A 90 -5.64 1.20 4.55
C ASN A 90 -5.15 2.63 4.61
N THR A 91 -6.06 3.58 4.33
CA THR A 91 -5.75 4.98 4.56
C THR A 91 -5.67 5.26 6.06
N LYS A 92 -4.63 5.99 6.49
CA LYS A 92 -4.70 6.67 7.79
C LYS A 92 -5.91 7.61 7.79
N PRO A 93 -6.65 7.72 8.90
CA PRO A 93 -7.51 8.87 9.09
C PRO A 93 -6.68 10.13 8.86
N ARG A 94 -7.17 11.05 8.03
CA ARG A 94 -6.52 12.35 7.81
C ARG A 94 -6.47 13.09 9.14
N ASP A 95 -5.29 13.51 9.58
CA ASP A 95 -5.18 14.46 10.68
C ASP A 95 -5.83 15.78 10.23
N ALA A 96 -6.91 16.17 10.90
CA ALA A 96 -7.75 17.31 10.53
C ALA A 96 -6.97 18.64 10.46
N ASP A 97 -5.82 18.71 11.13
CA ASP A 97 -4.99 19.90 11.27
C ASP A 97 -3.72 19.87 10.38
N SER A 98 -3.50 18.83 9.58
CA SER A 98 -2.32 18.77 8.70
C SER A 98 -2.57 19.55 7.38
N PRO A 99 -1.74 20.59 7.08
CA PRO A 99 -1.92 21.44 5.90
C PRO A 99 -1.47 20.78 4.60
N LYS A 100 -0.78 19.63 4.65
CA LYS A 100 -0.27 18.93 3.46
C LYS A 100 -0.32 17.42 3.65
N ASP A 101 -0.65 16.75 2.56
CA ASP A 101 -0.57 15.31 2.45
C ASP A 101 0.91 14.89 2.44
N ALA A 102 1.48 14.52 3.59
CA ALA A 102 2.81 13.92 3.66
C ALA A 102 2.77 12.56 2.95
N PRO A 103 3.36 12.40 1.75
CA PRO A 103 3.02 11.33 0.80
C PRO A 103 3.25 9.90 1.29
N ASP A 104 4.08 9.73 2.31
CA ASP A 104 4.47 8.48 2.95
C ASP A 104 3.54 8.05 4.11
N GLU A 105 2.77 8.99 4.66
CA GLU A 105 1.97 8.76 5.86
C GLU A 105 0.55 8.26 5.60
N TRP A 106 0.07 8.29 4.35
CA TRP A 106 -1.36 8.07 4.05
C TRP A 106 -1.77 6.61 4.06
N LEU A 107 -0.86 5.67 3.86
CA LEU A 107 -1.17 4.24 3.82
C LEU A 107 -0.51 3.50 4.98
N ILE A 108 -1.34 2.89 5.83
CA ILE A 108 -0.92 1.87 6.79
C ILE A 108 -1.19 0.51 6.15
N GLY A 109 -0.13 -0.20 5.85
CA GLY A 109 -0.21 -1.56 5.37
C GLY A 109 1.18 -2.11 5.16
N PRO A 110 1.43 -3.39 5.49
CA PRO A 110 2.72 -4.04 5.25
C PRO A 110 2.89 -4.46 3.78
N PHE A 111 2.01 -4.03 2.88
CA PHE A 111 1.98 -4.50 1.50
C PHE A 111 2.69 -3.54 0.55
N TYR A 112 3.62 -4.11 -0.20
CA TYR A 112 4.40 -3.40 -1.20
C TYR A 112 4.29 -4.12 -2.53
N GLY A 113 4.49 -3.41 -3.62
CA GLY A 113 4.41 -4.03 -4.93
C GLY A 113 5.25 -3.34 -5.99
N ARG A 114 5.35 -3.97 -7.14
CA ARG A 114 5.96 -3.39 -8.33
C ARG A 114 5.03 -3.64 -9.52
N LEU A 115 4.80 -2.60 -10.31
CA LEU A 115 4.03 -2.68 -11.55
C LEU A 115 4.91 -2.23 -12.71
N PHE A 116 5.29 -3.20 -13.54
CA PHE A 116 6.12 -3.00 -14.71
C PHE A 116 5.26 -2.69 -15.93
N LYS A 117 5.79 -1.86 -16.83
CA LYS A 117 5.15 -1.52 -18.09
C LYS A 117 5.82 -2.29 -19.22
N GLU A 118 5.06 -3.09 -19.94
CA GLU A 118 5.47 -3.73 -21.17
C GLU A 118 4.86 -2.97 -22.36
N VAL A 119 5.70 -2.51 -23.29
CA VAL A 119 5.25 -1.84 -24.51
C VAL A 119 5.50 -2.77 -25.69
N ASN A 120 4.41 -3.15 -26.35
CA ASN A 120 4.44 -3.98 -27.56
C ASN A 120 4.05 -3.13 -28.77
N VAL A 121 4.86 -3.21 -29.82
CA VAL A 121 4.58 -2.58 -31.11
C VAL A 121 4.25 -3.68 -32.11
N ARG A 122 3.00 -3.75 -32.57
CA ARG A 122 2.57 -4.69 -33.61
C ARG A 122 1.91 -3.94 -34.74
N ARG A 123 2.40 -4.12 -35.97
CA ARG A 123 1.88 -3.46 -37.19
C ARG A 123 1.75 -1.93 -37.02
N GLY A 124 2.74 -1.29 -36.41
CA GLY A 124 2.75 0.16 -36.15
C GLY A 124 1.89 0.62 -34.97
N VAL A 125 1.07 -0.26 -34.37
CA VAL A 125 0.24 0.08 -33.21
C VAL A 125 1.02 -0.19 -31.92
N LYS A 126 1.19 0.85 -31.09
CA LYS A 126 1.76 0.73 -29.75
C LYS A 126 0.67 0.34 -28.77
N THR A 127 0.87 -0.77 -28.07
CA THR A 127 0.01 -1.22 -26.98
C THR A 127 0.84 -1.36 -25.71
N ALA A 128 0.30 -0.89 -24.59
CA ALA A 128 0.96 -1.04 -23.29
C ALA A 128 0.16 -2.03 -22.43
N ARG A 129 0.88 -2.90 -21.74
CA ARG A 129 0.35 -3.78 -20.69
C ARG A 129 1.16 -3.58 -19.43
N TYR A 130 0.52 -3.85 -18.31
CA TYR A 130 1.14 -3.77 -17.01
C TYR A 130 1.06 -5.13 -16.34
N PHE A 131 2.18 -5.55 -15.78
CA PHE A 131 2.27 -6.76 -14.97
C PHE A 131 3.00 -6.43 -13.68
N GLY A 132 2.59 -7.06 -12.59
CA GLY A 132 3.17 -6.75 -11.30
C GLY A 132 2.79 -7.73 -10.23
N PHE A 133 3.21 -7.42 -9.02
CA PHE A 133 2.93 -8.22 -7.84
C PHE A 133 2.74 -7.33 -6.61
N VAL A 134 2.04 -7.89 -5.62
CA VAL A 134 1.93 -7.34 -4.26
C VAL A 134 2.44 -8.40 -3.29
N GLU A 135 3.33 -7.98 -2.41
CA GLU A 135 3.99 -8.78 -1.39
C GLU A 135 3.64 -8.24 0.00
N HIS A 136 3.58 -9.15 0.97
CA HIS A 136 3.52 -8.83 2.38
C HIS A 136 4.94 -8.77 2.95
N ALA A 137 5.35 -7.65 3.53
CA ALA A 137 6.63 -7.51 4.22
C ALA A 137 6.45 -7.73 5.74
N GLU A 138 7.00 -8.83 6.24
CA GLU A 138 6.98 -9.21 7.65
C GLU A 138 8.33 -8.84 8.31
N LYS A 139 8.32 -8.02 9.38
CA LYS A 139 9.56 -7.72 10.12
C LYS A 139 10.01 -8.99 10.85
N VAL A 140 11.18 -9.50 10.51
CA VAL A 140 11.78 -10.72 11.11
C VAL A 140 12.92 -10.41 12.06
N GLY A 141 13.39 -9.17 12.10
CA GLY A 141 14.45 -8.74 12.99
C GLY A 141 14.81 -7.28 12.83
N GLU A 142 15.95 -6.92 13.38
CA GLU A 142 16.54 -5.60 13.29
C GLU A 142 18.04 -5.77 13.08
N ASP A 143 18.58 -5.04 12.11
CA ASP A 143 20.00 -5.02 11.83
C ASP A 143 20.73 -4.31 12.97
N GLU A 144 21.70 -4.97 13.59
CA GLU A 144 22.37 -4.48 14.80
C GLU A 144 23.22 -3.23 14.57
N GLU A 145 23.73 -3.04 13.34
CA GLU A 145 24.61 -1.92 13.00
C GLU A 145 23.82 -0.67 12.58
N SER A 146 22.77 -0.84 11.78
CA SER A 146 21.98 0.27 11.25
C SER A 146 20.69 0.57 12.02
N HIS A 147 20.31 -0.29 12.97
CA HIS A 147 19.01 -0.26 13.69
C HIS A 147 17.79 -0.26 12.74
N LYS A 148 17.97 -0.73 11.50
CA LYS A 148 16.90 -0.83 10.51
C LYS A 148 16.21 -2.18 10.62
N GLY A 149 14.88 -2.18 10.46
CA GLY A 149 14.13 -3.43 10.42
C GLY A 149 14.57 -4.33 9.26
N VAL A 150 14.72 -5.62 9.53
CA VAL A 150 14.94 -6.66 8.53
C VAL A 150 13.58 -7.30 8.23
N TYR A 151 13.23 -7.42 6.95
CA TYR A 151 11.91 -7.87 6.52
C TYR A 151 12.01 -9.09 5.60
N LYS A 152 11.13 -10.07 5.81
CA LYS A 152 10.86 -11.18 4.89
C LYS A 152 9.64 -10.86 4.06
N THR A 153 9.72 -11.00 2.74
CA THR A 153 8.62 -10.70 1.82
C THR A 153 7.93 -11.98 1.36
N HIS A 154 6.60 -11.98 1.33
CA HIS A 154 5.77 -13.10 0.88
C HIS A 154 4.87 -12.66 -0.27
N TRP A 155 4.97 -13.31 -1.43
CA TRP A 155 4.16 -13.00 -2.61
C TRP A 155 2.69 -13.30 -2.35
N GLN A 156 1.83 -12.30 -2.45
CA GLN A 156 0.38 -12.45 -2.23
C GLN A 156 -0.36 -12.46 -3.56
N LEU A 157 -0.17 -11.40 -4.35
CA LEU A 157 -1.00 -11.14 -5.53
C LEU A 157 -0.15 -10.96 -6.78
N GLN A 158 -0.68 -11.42 -7.91
CA GLN A 158 -0.29 -10.97 -9.24
C GLN A 158 -1.26 -9.90 -9.73
N ILE A 159 -0.72 -8.84 -10.35
CA ILE A 159 -1.49 -7.80 -11.04
C ILE A 159 -1.30 -7.95 -12.54
N LYS A 160 -2.41 -7.89 -13.29
CA LYS A 160 -2.44 -7.75 -14.75
C LYS A 160 -3.35 -6.58 -15.10
N ALA A 161 -2.84 -5.59 -15.83
CA ALA A 161 -3.58 -4.38 -16.13
C ALA A 161 -3.20 -3.77 -17.50
N ALA A 162 -4.00 -2.82 -17.96
CA ALA A 162 -3.76 -2.07 -19.19
C ALA A 162 -4.24 -0.62 -19.03
N PRO A 163 -3.72 0.33 -19.85
CA PRO A 163 -4.35 1.65 -19.97
C PRO A 163 -5.78 1.50 -20.47
N THR A 164 -6.68 2.24 -19.84
CA THR A 164 -8.12 2.30 -20.13
C THR A 164 -8.59 3.73 -20.01
N VAL A 165 -9.77 4.02 -20.55
CA VAL A 165 -10.48 5.29 -20.39
C VAL A 165 -11.85 5.01 -19.79
N SER A 166 -12.34 5.88 -18.92
CA SER A 166 -13.67 5.79 -18.32
C SER A 166 -14.78 5.79 -19.37
N ASN A 167 -15.97 5.32 -18.97
CA ASN A 167 -17.12 5.21 -19.87
C ASN A 167 -17.55 6.55 -20.50
N ASP A 168 -17.29 7.67 -19.81
CA ASP A 168 -17.54 9.02 -20.31
C ASP A 168 -16.43 9.53 -21.25
N GLY A 169 -15.38 8.75 -21.48
CA GLY A 169 -14.25 9.07 -22.35
C GLY A 169 -13.26 10.08 -21.76
N ARG A 170 -13.41 10.50 -20.49
CA ARG A 170 -12.68 11.66 -19.95
C ARG A 170 -11.47 11.30 -19.09
N THR A 171 -11.53 10.20 -18.37
CA THR A 171 -10.52 9.84 -17.38
C THR A 171 -9.70 8.66 -17.86
N ALA A 172 -8.42 8.90 -18.14
CA ALA A 172 -7.46 7.83 -18.40
C ALA A 172 -7.00 7.20 -17.07
N TYR A 173 -6.91 5.88 -17.04
CA TYR A 173 -6.45 5.11 -15.88
C TYR A 173 -5.79 3.81 -16.29
N ILE A 174 -5.08 3.15 -15.37
CA ILE A 174 -4.62 1.78 -15.52
C ILE A 174 -5.64 0.89 -14.83
N GLY A 175 -6.30 0.00 -15.58
CA GLY A 175 -7.33 -0.90 -15.07
C GLY A 175 -6.96 -2.36 -15.28
N GLY A 176 -7.33 -3.23 -14.33
CA GLY A 176 -6.98 -4.64 -14.41
C GLY A 176 -7.53 -5.48 -13.27
N THR A 177 -6.85 -6.60 -13.02
CA THR A 177 -7.21 -7.58 -12.00
C THR A 177 -6.04 -7.86 -11.06
N ALA A 178 -6.35 -8.03 -9.79
CA ALA A 178 -5.49 -8.68 -8.81
C ALA A 178 -5.99 -10.12 -8.59
N SER A 179 -5.08 -11.08 -8.59
CA SER A 179 -5.38 -12.49 -8.38
C SER A 179 -4.30 -13.16 -7.55
N PRO A 180 -4.57 -14.33 -6.94
CA PRO A 180 -3.56 -15.16 -6.30
C PRO A 180 -2.29 -15.27 -7.13
N ALA A 181 -1.14 -15.10 -6.49
CA ALA A 181 0.12 -15.49 -7.10
C ALA A 181 0.08 -17.00 -7.36
N GLY A 182 0.07 -17.43 -8.63
CA GLY A 182 0.08 -18.85 -8.95
C GLY A 182 1.35 -19.54 -8.44
N VAL A 183 1.25 -20.83 -8.10
CA VAL A 183 2.34 -21.71 -7.58
C VAL A 183 3.63 -21.71 -8.43
N ARG A 184 3.61 -21.13 -9.64
CA ARG A 184 4.81 -20.91 -10.45
C ARG A 184 5.84 -19.92 -9.87
N ALA A 185 5.54 -19.22 -8.78
CA ALA A 185 6.49 -18.33 -8.10
C ALA A 185 7.18 -18.96 -6.88
N ALA A 186 6.77 -20.16 -6.44
CA ALA A 186 7.31 -20.80 -5.23
C ALA A 186 8.55 -21.68 -5.46
N THR A 187 8.99 -21.86 -6.72
CA THR A 187 10.16 -22.68 -7.07
C THR A 187 11.29 -21.90 -7.73
N ALA A 188 11.21 -20.56 -7.74
CA ALA A 188 12.38 -19.77 -8.05
C ALA A 188 13.05 -19.40 -6.72
N ASP A 189 14.14 -20.10 -6.39
CA ASP A 189 15.27 -19.59 -5.61
C ASP A 189 15.90 -18.35 -6.30
N ASN A 190 15.06 -17.39 -6.70
CA ASN A 190 15.50 -16.13 -7.24
C ASN A 190 15.52 -15.16 -6.07
N ALA A 191 16.66 -15.16 -5.38
CA ALA A 191 17.18 -13.93 -4.83
C ALA A 191 16.89 -12.81 -5.84
N LEU A 192 16.07 -11.85 -5.43
CA LEU A 192 15.97 -10.59 -6.14
C LEU A 192 17.38 -9.97 -6.07
N PRO A 193 18.02 -9.62 -7.20
CA PRO A 193 19.24 -8.83 -7.13
C PRO A 193 18.90 -7.49 -6.48
N PHE A 194 19.64 -7.15 -5.41
CA PHE A 194 19.54 -5.89 -4.66
C PHE A 194 20.52 -4.85 -5.22
#